data_AF-A0A2N5UBW6-F1
#
_entry.id   AF-A0A2N5UBW6-F1
#
_cell.length_a   1.000
_cell.length_b   1.000
_cell.length_c   1.000
_cell.angle_alpha   90.00
_cell.angle_beta   90.00
_cell.angle_gamma   90.00
#
_symmetry.space_group_name_H-M   'P 1'
#
loop_
_entity.id
_entity.type
_entity.pdbx_description
1 polymer ?
#
loop_
_entity_poly.entity_id
_entity_poly.type
_entity_poly.pdbx_seq_one_letter_code
_entity_poly.pdbx_strand_id
1 'polypeptide(L)'
;MINVSDDIYAAMMAFYMPDNPGKEIMTKMVVEEKLPKIFGYFERHLAKCGTSFCAGDKISIADIRFYCILYTIKSGIHAGLPTNLTDKYPHISKLYQAIDTHEKVASWNQKSQAK
;
A
#
# COMPACT_ATOMS: atom_id res chain seq x y z
N MET A 1 -7.84 -15.62 -9.85
CA MET A 1 -7.75 -14.91 -8.55
C MET A 1 -7.04 -13.60 -8.85
N ILE A 2 -7.68 -12.44 -8.62
CA ILE A 2 -7.04 -11.13 -8.81
C ILE A 2 -5.86 -11.04 -7.85
N ASN A 3 -4.63 -10.85 -8.36
CA ASN A 3 -3.45 -10.64 -7.52
C ASN A 3 -3.35 -9.14 -7.19
N VAL A 4 -4.10 -8.71 -6.16
CA VAL A 4 -4.23 -7.31 -5.74
C VAL A 4 -2.87 -6.61 -5.63
N SER A 5 -1.86 -7.27 -5.05
CA SER A 5 -0.53 -6.68 -4.92
C SER A 5 0.15 -6.43 -6.28
N ASP A 6 -0.01 -7.34 -7.26
CA ASP A 6 0.56 -7.15 -8.59
C ASP A 6 -0.16 -6.02 -9.34
N ASP A 7 -1.48 -5.88 -9.15
CA ASP A 7 -2.25 -4.77 -9.71
C ASP A 7 -1.78 -3.41 -9.15
N ILE A 8 -1.44 -3.34 -7.86
CA ILE A 8 -0.87 -2.13 -7.26
C ILE A 8 0.50 -1.83 -7.87
N TYR A 9 1.39 -2.81 -7.98
CA TYR A 9 2.71 -2.60 -8.59
C TYR A 9 2.58 -2.12 -10.05
N ALA A 10 1.71 -2.76 -10.83
CA ALA A 10 1.45 -2.37 -12.22
C ALA A 10 0.91 -0.93 -12.31
N ALA A 11 0.03 -0.52 -11.41
CA ALA A 11 -0.45 0.86 -11.35
C ALA A 11 0.68 1.84 -10.96
N MET A 12 1.50 1.48 -9.96
CA MET A 12 2.60 2.32 -9.49
C MET A 12 3.73 2.51 -10.50
N MET A 13 3.81 1.68 -11.55
CA MET A 13 4.79 1.87 -12.63
C MET A 13 4.70 3.23 -13.31
N ALA A 14 3.53 3.89 -13.29
CA ALA A 14 3.37 5.24 -13.85
C ALA A 14 4.32 6.27 -13.21
N PHE A 15 4.65 6.12 -11.92
CA PHE A 15 5.55 7.05 -11.21
C PHE A 15 7.02 6.91 -11.63
N TYR A 16 7.38 5.81 -12.30
CA TYR A 16 8.73 5.53 -12.77
C TYR A 16 8.90 5.77 -14.28
N MET A 17 7.86 6.25 -14.97
CA MET A 17 7.95 6.61 -16.39
C MET A 17 8.92 7.80 -16.59
N PRO A 18 9.56 7.92 -17.78
CA PRO A 18 10.31 9.11 -18.15
C PRO A 18 9.45 10.38 -18.06
N ASP A 19 10.06 11.50 -17.71
CA ASP A 19 9.36 12.78 -17.58
C ASP A 19 8.90 13.28 -18.96
N ASN A 20 7.58 13.26 -19.15
CA ASN A 20 6.88 13.79 -20.32
C ASN A 20 5.40 14.05 -19.95
N PRO A 21 4.64 14.79 -20.76
CA PRO A 21 3.23 15.08 -20.46
C PRO A 21 2.36 13.83 -20.24
N GLY A 22 2.71 12.70 -20.86
CA GLY A 22 2.03 11.43 -20.64
C GLY A 22 2.18 10.87 -19.22
N LYS A 23 3.32 11.11 -18.56
CA LYS A 23 3.54 10.69 -17.16
C LYS A 23 2.55 11.35 -16.21
N GLU A 24 2.33 12.65 -16.33
CA GLU A 24 1.40 13.39 -15.46
C GLU A 24 -0.04 12.90 -15.64
N ILE A 25 -0.47 12.69 -16.89
CA ILE A 25 -1.80 12.15 -17.20
C ILE A 25 -1.98 10.76 -16.59
N MET A 26 -0.98 9.89 -16.75
CA MET A 26 -1.04 8.51 -16.25
C MET A 26 -0.99 8.43 -14.73
N THR A 27 -0.12 9.21 -14.08
CA THR A 27 -0.04 9.28 -12.62
C THR A 27 -1.34 9.81 -12.01
N LYS A 28 -1.95 10.85 -12.60
CA LYS A 28 -3.25 11.35 -12.19
C LYS A 28 -4.34 10.29 -12.27
N MET A 29 -4.47 9.61 -13.41
CA MET A 29 -5.43 8.50 -13.58
C MET A 29 -5.18 7.35 -12.59
N VAL A 30 -3.91 7.05 -12.30
CA VAL A 30 -3.55 6.04 -11.29
C VAL A 30 -4.02 6.43 -9.89
N VAL A 31 -3.82 7.68 -9.49
CA VAL A 31 -4.17 8.19 -8.15
C VAL A 31 -5.67 8.36 -7.98
N GLU A 32 -6.36 8.89 -8.99
CA GLU A 32 -7.77 9.26 -8.89
C GLU A 32 -8.70 8.05 -9.14
N GLU A 33 -8.27 7.07 -9.93
CA GLU A 33 -9.15 5.97 -10.37
C GLU A 33 -8.62 4.59 -9.99
N LYS A 34 -7.43 4.21 -10.50
CA LYS A 34 -6.95 2.81 -10.39
C LYS A 34 -6.66 2.40 -8.96
N LEU A 35 -5.86 3.17 -8.23
CA LEU A 35 -5.49 2.85 -6.86
C LEU A 35 -6.73 2.83 -5.93
N PRO A 36 -7.64 3.84 -5.96
CA PRO A 36 -8.86 3.79 -5.17
C PRO A 36 -9.74 2.56 -5.45
N LYS A 37 -9.83 2.14 -6.72
CA LYS A 37 -10.57 0.94 -7.11
C LYS A 37 -9.91 -0.32 -6.53
N ILE A 38 -8.60 -0.46 -6.66
CA ILE A 38 -7.84 -1.61 -6.14
C ILE A 38 -7.94 -1.67 -4.60
N PHE A 39 -7.72 -0.55 -3.91
CA PHE A 39 -7.87 -0.47 -2.45
C PHE A 39 -9.30 -0.74 -2.00
N GLY A 40 -10.31 -0.37 -2.79
CA GLY A 40 -11.69 -0.77 -2.52
C GLY A 40 -11.89 -2.29 -2.54
N TYR A 41 -11.25 -3.03 -3.45
CA TYR A 41 -11.28 -4.50 -3.42
C TYR A 41 -10.51 -5.07 -2.23
N PHE A 42 -9.35 -4.51 -1.92
CA PHE A 42 -8.52 -4.97 -0.82
C PHE A 42 -9.18 -4.75 0.55
N GLU A 43 -9.77 -3.58 0.76
CA GLU A 43 -10.54 -3.25 1.97
C GLU A 43 -11.68 -4.25 2.19
N ARG A 44 -12.44 -4.57 1.14
CA ARG A 44 -13.51 -5.59 1.22
C ARG A 44 -12.97 -6.98 1.51
N HIS A 45 -11.77 -7.31 1.04
CA HIS A 45 -11.14 -8.59 1.35
C HIS A 45 -10.74 -8.66 2.82
N LEU A 46 -10.05 -7.65 3.36
CA LEU A 46 -9.67 -7.59 4.77
C LEU A 46 -10.89 -7.61 5.69
N ALA A 47 -11.96 -6.88 5.34
CA ALA A 47 -13.22 -6.92 6.07
C ALA A 47 -13.83 -8.33 6.15
N LYS A 48 -13.70 -9.13 5.08
CA LYS A 48 -14.18 -10.52 5.06
C LYS A 48 -13.30 -11.48 5.85
N CYS A 49 -11.99 -11.23 5.93
CA CYS A 49 -11.09 -12.05 6.74
C CYS A 49 -11.44 -11.96 8.24
N GLY A 50 -11.98 -10.82 8.70
CA GLY A 50 -12.43 -10.63 10.08
C GLY A 50 -11.29 -10.52 11.10
N THR A 51 -10.04 -10.49 10.65
CA THR A 51 -8.84 -10.31 11.48
C THR A 51 -8.11 -9.02 11.09
N SER A 52 -6.98 -8.74 11.74
CA SER A 52 -6.08 -7.64 11.33
C SER A 52 -5.20 -7.99 10.14
N PHE A 53 -5.17 -9.27 9.72
CA PHE A 53 -4.21 -9.80 8.75
C PHE A 53 -4.91 -10.32 7.49
N CYS A 54 -4.14 -10.47 6.43
CA CYS A 54 -4.61 -10.88 5.12
C CYS A 54 -5.10 -12.35 5.12
N ALA A 55 -4.55 -13.19 5.99
CA ALA A 55 -4.91 -14.61 6.06
C ALA A 55 -4.78 -15.15 7.50
N GLY A 56 -5.92 -15.37 8.17
CA GLY A 56 -5.95 -15.91 9.52
C GLY A 56 -5.57 -14.88 10.60
N ASP A 57 -5.18 -15.37 11.77
CA ASP A 57 -4.94 -14.58 12.99
C ASP A 57 -3.45 -14.29 13.26
N LYS A 58 -2.56 -14.70 12.36
CA LYS A 58 -1.10 -14.50 12.47
C LYS A 58 -0.56 -13.77 11.24
N ILE A 59 0.54 -13.06 11.43
CA ILE A 59 1.28 -12.42 10.34
C ILE A 59 1.73 -13.48 9.33
N SER A 60 1.48 -13.20 8.06
CA SER A 60 1.91 -13.97 6.90
C SER A 60 2.79 -13.12 5.97
N ILE A 61 3.37 -13.74 4.95
CA ILE A 61 4.13 -13.01 3.93
C ILE A 61 3.27 -12.00 3.15
N ALA A 62 1.96 -12.24 3.04
CA ALA A 62 1.05 -11.31 2.39
C ALA A 62 0.98 -9.98 3.16
N ASP A 63 0.93 -10.03 4.49
CA ASP A 63 0.88 -8.85 5.35
C ASP A 63 2.13 -7.99 5.20
N ILE A 64 3.31 -8.62 5.19
CA ILE A 64 4.59 -7.92 4.98
C ILE A 64 4.64 -7.29 3.58
N ARG A 65 4.16 -8.00 2.54
CA ARG A 65 4.11 -7.46 1.17
C ARG A 65 3.23 -6.21 1.10
N PHE A 66 2.03 -6.26 1.66
CA PHE A 66 1.13 -5.11 1.68
C PHE A 66 1.66 -3.98 2.58
N TYR A 67 2.28 -4.30 3.71
CA TYR A 67 2.93 -3.31 4.55
C TYR A 67 4.00 -2.52 3.78
N CYS A 68 4.88 -3.17 3.01
CA CYS A 68 5.89 -2.49 2.20
C CYS A 68 5.27 -1.55 1.14
N ILE A 69 4.18 -1.99 0.50
CA ILE A 69 3.42 -1.16 -0.46
C ILE A 69 2.85 0.08 0.25
N LEU A 70 2.16 -0.11 1.38
CA LEU A 70 1.53 0.95 2.15
C LEU A 70 2.57 1.93 2.74
N TYR A 71 3.69 1.41 3.24
CA TYR A 71 4.82 2.22 3.70
C TYR A 71 5.37 3.10 2.58
N THR A 72 5.50 2.56 1.36
CA THR A 72 5.97 3.32 0.19
C THR A 72 5.01 4.45 -0.18
N ILE A 73 3.70 4.21 -0.15
CA ILE A 73 2.70 5.25 -0.38
C ILE A 73 2.78 6.34 0.70
N LYS A 74 2.93 5.93 1.96
CA LYS A 74 2.97 6.83 3.13
C LYS A 74 4.28 7.61 3.25
N SER A 75 5.39 7.14 2.67
CA SER A 75 6.70 7.80 2.76
C SER A 75 6.80 9.12 1.99
N GLY A 76 5.90 9.35 1.02
CA GLY A 76 5.91 10.55 0.18
C GLY A 76 7.03 10.58 -0.86
N ILE A 77 7.69 9.44 -1.12
CA ILE A 77 8.79 9.37 -2.09
C ILE A 77 8.33 9.61 -3.55
N HIS A 78 7.07 9.35 -3.86
CA HIS A 78 6.50 9.53 -5.20
C HIS A 78 5.76 10.86 -5.32
N ALA A 79 6.31 11.78 -6.12
CA ALA A 79 5.65 13.04 -6.43
C ALA A 79 4.26 12.79 -7.06
N GLY A 80 3.25 13.54 -6.60
CA GLY A 80 1.87 13.42 -7.06
C GLY A 80 1.06 12.27 -6.43
N LEU A 81 1.67 11.40 -5.62
CA LEU A 81 0.97 10.37 -4.85
C LEU A 81 0.64 10.89 -3.44
N PRO A 82 -0.64 11.04 -3.06
CA PRO A 82 -1.01 11.48 -1.72
C PRO A 82 -0.63 10.45 -0.65
N THR A 83 0.06 10.88 0.41
CA THR A 83 0.48 10.01 1.53
C THR A 83 -0.68 9.48 2.38
N ASN A 84 -1.82 10.16 2.31
CA ASN A 84 -3.08 9.83 2.97
C ASN A 84 -4.06 9.05 2.08
N LEU A 85 -3.64 8.60 0.89
CA LEU A 85 -4.50 7.92 -0.08
C LEU A 85 -5.26 6.72 0.52
N THR A 86 -4.64 6.04 1.48
CA THR A 86 -5.18 4.83 2.11
C THR A 86 -5.91 5.06 3.43
N ASP A 87 -5.91 6.29 3.97
CA ASP A 87 -6.41 6.57 5.33
C ASP A 87 -7.93 6.41 5.46
N LYS A 88 -8.66 6.53 4.35
CA LYS A 88 -10.12 6.31 4.29
C LYS A 88 -10.54 4.84 4.36
N TYR A 89 -9.58 3.90 4.34
CA TYR A 89 -9.84 2.47 4.36
C TYR A 89 -9.46 1.90 5.74
N PRO A 90 -10.43 1.71 6.66
CA PRO A 90 -10.13 1.37 8.05
C PRO A 90 -9.45 0.01 8.22
N HIS A 91 -9.79 -1.02 7.42
CA HIS A 91 -9.16 -2.34 7.55
C HIS A 91 -7.73 -2.32 7.01
N ILE A 92 -7.48 -1.62 5.90
CA ILE A 92 -6.11 -1.36 5.41
C ILE A 92 -5.29 -0.61 6.46
N SER A 93 -5.86 0.42 7.09
CA SER A 93 -5.18 1.19 8.14
C SER A 93 -4.85 0.33 9.36
N LYS A 94 -5.77 -0.55 9.76
CA LYS A 94 -5.58 -1.52 10.84
C LYS A 94 -4.48 -2.53 10.52
N LEU A 95 -4.44 -3.06 9.29
CA LEU A 95 -3.35 -3.92 8.82
C LEU A 95 -2.00 -3.20 8.91
N TYR A 96 -1.92 -1.99 8.37
CA TYR A 96 -0.67 -1.20 8.40
C TYR A 96 -0.18 -1.00 9.83
N GLN A 97 -1.04 -0.55 10.74
CA GLN A 97 -0.68 -0.33 12.15
C GLN A 97 -0.24 -1.61 12.86
N ALA A 98 -0.94 -2.73 12.63
CA ALA A 98 -0.59 -4.01 13.23
C ALA A 98 0.82 -4.49 12.84
N ILE A 99 1.23 -4.24 11.59
CA ILE A 99 2.56 -4.61 11.10
C ILE A 99 3.62 -3.58 11.50
N ASP A 100 3.32 -2.28 11.39
CA ASP A 100 4.26 -1.19 11.71
C ASP A 100 4.70 -1.22 13.18
N THR A 101 3.76 -1.54 14.09
CA THR A 101 4.01 -1.66 15.54
C THR A 101 4.58 -3.00 15.96
N HIS A 102 4.70 -3.98 15.05
CA HIS A 102 5.28 -5.27 15.38
C HIS A 102 6.78 -5.12 15.72
N GLU A 103 7.22 -5.61 16.87
CA GLU A 103 8.56 -5.36 17.45
C GLU A 103 9.70 -5.48 16.44
N LYS A 104 9.74 -6.57 15.67
CA LYS A 104 10.79 -6.81 14.66
C LYS A 104 10.74 -5.83 13.48
N VAL A 105 9.54 -5.42 13.07
CA VAL A 105 9.34 -4.49 11.95
C VAL A 105 9.70 -3.07 12.41
N ALA A 106 9.22 -2.65 13.58
CA ALA A 106 9.57 -1.37 14.19
C ALA A 106 11.10 -1.24 14.39
N SER A 107 11.75 -2.28 14.93
CA SER A 107 13.20 -2.31 15.11
C SER A 107 13.95 -2.20 13.77
N TRP A 108 13.45 -2.86 12.72
CA TRP A 108 14.02 -2.75 11.38
C TRP A 108 13.89 -1.33 10.83
N ASN A 109 12.69 -0.75 10.85
CA ASN A 109 12.42 0.60 10.36
C ASN A 109 13.33 1.65 11.02
N GLN A 110 13.47 1.59 12.36
CA GLN A 110 14.34 2.51 13.11
C GLN A 110 15.80 2.42 12.65
N LYS A 111 16.32 1.21 12.43
CA LYS A 111 17.69 1.01 11.95
C LYS A 111 17.86 1.45 10.49
N SER A 112 16.84 1.30 9.68
CA SER A 112 16.86 1.68 8.26
C SER A 112 16.76 3.20 8.06
N GLN A 113 16.04 3.93 8.91
CA GLN A 113 15.93 5.39 8.85
C GLN A 113 17.15 6.13 9.43
N ALA A 114 17.97 5.45 10.24
CA ALA A 114 19.20 6.02 10.82
C ALA A 114 20.40 6.03 9.84
N LYS A 115 20.20 5.66 8.58
CA LYS A 115 21.19 5.67 7.50
C LYS A 115 20.86 6.71 6.46
#